data_AF-A0A6B2EFZ5-F1
#
_entry.id   AF-A0A6B2EFZ5-F1
#
_cell.length_a   1.000
_cell.length_b   1.000
_cell.length_c   1.000
_cell.angle_alpha   90.00
_cell.angle_beta   90.00
_cell.angle_gamma   90.00
#
_symmetry.space_group_name_H-M   'P 1'
#
loop_
_entity.id
_entity.type
_entity.pdbx_description
1 polymer ?
#
loop_
_entity_poly.entity_id
_entity_poly.type
_entity_poly.pdbx_seq_one_letter_code
_entity_poly.pdbx_strand_id
1 'polypeptide(L)'
;IPATQVASDDVSEPILNQTFEDYRRRNILLVKLKGLLRCGHTEVEKFINSSKHLRVIDHSQIIDIVRYLLIRRVPPECIMENPWLLLQQQYILRGKFLSLHAMKPRELKDFVPLLRISPLSLGKIVRKYEVEHMRIPGRHRLYYLSDRLAVEPKIVAKYLSTHQFMFYINFSTLNEILSLMVRYNVAPMNILKDLWAFRYNPHSVEFRLDRARQAEVEKPMPWMVRCPAPILEKSLQIAVENRALLGSNDTTLEYLSERLGYDLETMKYITSKHPAVLRVRMTKVKEILDFLLLEAGFSAHDIAQVPRILCHSLETTQHRLTELKEYGC
;
A
#
# COMPACT_ATOMS: atom_id res chain seq x y z
N ILE A 1 2.08 -63.41 44.17
CA ILE A 1 2.36 -61.95 44.23
C ILE A 1 3.00 -61.57 42.90
N PRO A 2 2.33 -60.77 42.05
CA PRO A 2 2.91 -60.35 40.78
C PRO A 2 3.84 -59.15 40.99
N ALA A 3 4.97 -59.12 40.29
CA ALA A 3 5.77 -57.92 40.10
C ALA A 3 5.47 -57.37 38.71
N THR A 4 4.82 -56.21 38.69
CA THR A 4 4.51 -55.42 37.50
C THR A 4 5.81 -54.83 36.95
N GLN A 5 6.26 -55.24 35.77
CA GLN A 5 7.22 -54.46 35.00
C GLN A 5 6.46 -53.45 34.14
N VAL A 6 6.60 -52.19 34.54
CA VAL A 6 6.15 -51.00 33.83
C VAL A 6 6.95 -50.90 32.53
N ALA A 7 6.25 -50.94 31.39
CA ALA A 7 6.81 -50.54 30.11
C ALA A 7 7.11 -49.03 30.18
N SER A 8 8.39 -48.66 30.12
CA SER A 8 8.80 -47.28 29.90
C SER A 8 8.63 -46.95 28.41
N ASP A 9 7.57 -46.24 28.08
CA ASP A 9 7.39 -45.61 26.77
C ASP A 9 8.45 -44.52 26.57
N ASP A 10 9.56 -44.91 25.97
CA ASP A 10 10.69 -44.07 25.56
C ASP A 10 10.34 -43.28 24.28
N VAL A 11 9.38 -42.36 24.40
CA VAL A 11 8.99 -41.43 23.31
C VAL A 11 9.53 -40.00 23.56
N SER A 12 10.36 -39.80 24.59
CA SER A 12 10.57 -38.45 25.15
C SER A 12 11.95 -37.83 24.94
N GLU A 13 13.02 -38.56 24.60
CA GLU A 13 14.37 -37.96 24.52
C GLU A 13 14.77 -37.37 23.15
N PRO A 14 14.51 -38.02 22.00
CA PRO A 14 14.99 -37.52 20.70
C PRO A 14 14.25 -36.24 20.27
N ILE A 15 12.94 -36.19 20.50
CA ILE A 15 12.06 -35.08 20.10
C ILE A 15 12.34 -33.84 20.95
N LEU A 16 12.58 -34.01 22.26
CA LEU A 16 12.87 -32.92 23.20
C LEU A 16 14.27 -32.33 22.98
N ASN A 17 15.27 -33.17 22.68
CA ASN A 17 16.62 -32.72 22.34
C ASN A 17 16.65 -31.97 21.00
N GLN A 18 15.86 -32.43 20.01
CA GLN A 18 15.74 -31.74 18.73
C GLN A 18 15.08 -30.35 18.88
N THR A 19 14.03 -30.24 19.71
CA THR A 19 13.38 -28.95 20.01
C THR A 19 14.28 -28.00 20.81
N PHE A 20 15.10 -28.51 21.73
CA PHE A 20 16.05 -27.69 22.49
C PHE A 20 17.20 -27.16 21.63
N GLU A 21 17.77 -27.98 20.76
CA GLU A 21 18.83 -27.55 19.84
C GLU A 21 18.31 -26.56 18.79
N ASP A 22 17.09 -26.74 18.29
CA ASP A 22 16.45 -25.77 17.39
C ASP A 22 16.19 -24.43 18.08
N TYR A 23 15.74 -24.45 19.34
CA TYR A 23 15.58 -23.26 20.16
C TYR A 23 16.92 -22.53 20.39
N ARG A 24 17.98 -23.27 20.73
CA ARG A 24 19.32 -22.74 20.93
C ARG A 24 19.89 -22.12 19.65
N ARG A 25 19.77 -22.80 18.51
CA ARG A 25 20.22 -22.29 17.20
C ARG A 25 19.50 -21.01 16.79
N ARG A 26 18.18 -20.95 17.05
CA ARG A 26 17.37 -19.75 16.79
C ARG A 26 17.80 -18.58 17.67
N ASN A 27 18.02 -18.80 18.97
CA ASN A 27 18.50 -17.75 19.87
C ASN A 27 19.88 -17.22 19.49
N ILE A 28 20.80 -18.09 19.07
CA ILE A 28 22.12 -17.67 18.58
C ILE A 28 22.00 -16.79 17.33
N LEU A 29 21.13 -17.16 16.38
CA LEU A 29 20.86 -16.34 15.19
C LEU A 29 20.32 -14.96 15.58
N LEU A 30 19.33 -14.91 16.48
CA LEU A 30 18.72 -13.66 16.94
C LEU A 30 19.76 -12.74 17.58
N VAL A 31 20.61 -13.26 18.47
CA VAL A 31 21.68 -12.47 19.11
C VAL A 31 22.69 -11.94 18.09
N LYS A 32 23.11 -12.77 17.13
CA LYS A 32 24.04 -12.35 16.08
C LYS A 32 23.44 -11.27 15.18
N LEU A 33 22.20 -11.43 14.73
CA LEU A 33 21.50 -10.45 13.90
C LEU A 33 21.25 -9.14 14.65
N LYS A 34 20.89 -9.21 15.94
CA LYS A 34 20.78 -8.04 16.81
C LYS A 34 22.07 -7.21 16.81
N GLY A 35 23.21 -7.88 16.98
CA GLY A 35 24.52 -7.23 16.95
C GLY A 35 24.88 -6.64 15.59
N LEU A 36 24.65 -7.39 14.51
CA LEU A 36 24.99 -6.97 13.15
C LEU A 36 24.10 -5.84 12.62
N LEU A 37 22.79 -5.91 12.89
CA LEU A 37 21.80 -4.98 12.36
C LEU A 37 21.47 -3.84 13.34
N ARG A 38 22.02 -3.87 14.56
CA ARG A 38 21.86 -2.83 15.59
C ARG A 38 20.40 -2.50 15.91
N CYS A 39 19.54 -3.52 15.93
CA CYS A 39 18.09 -3.38 16.18
C CYS A 39 17.64 -4.16 17.43
N GLY A 40 16.40 -3.95 17.86
CA GLY A 40 15.82 -4.62 19.03
C GLY A 40 15.51 -6.10 18.81
N HIS A 41 15.43 -6.88 19.88
CA HIS A 41 15.11 -8.31 19.81
C HIS A 41 13.79 -8.59 19.08
N THR A 42 12.75 -7.82 19.41
CA THR A 42 11.42 -7.90 18.78
C THR A 42 11.44 -7.55 17.30
N GLU A 43 12.34 -6.67 16.87
CA GLU A 43 12.45 -6.25 15.47
C GLU A 43 13.11 -7.34 14.62
N VAL A 44 14.21 -7.93 15.12
CA VAL A 44 14.86 -9.07 14.47
C VAL A 44 13.91 -10.25 14.37
N GLU A 45 13.13 -10.52 15.42
CA GLU A 45 12.18 -11.61 15.41
C GLU A 45 11.06 -11.38 14.37
N LYS A 46 10.49 -10.17 14.31
CA LYS A 46 9.54 -9.79 13.24
C LYS A 46 10.19 -9.92 11.86
N PHE A 47 11.46 -9.53 11.73
CA PHE A 47 12.22 -9.63 10.48
C PHE A 47 12.40 -11.07 10.00
N ILE A 48 12.83 -11.99 10.87
CA ILE A 48 12.93 -13.42 10.51
C ILE A 48 11.55 -14.01 10.18
N ASN A 49 10.53 -13.65 10.97
CA ASN A 49 9.17 -14.14 10.78
C ASN A 49 8.45 -13.51 9.57
N SER A 50 9.03 -12.48 8.94
CA SER A 50 8.44 -11.81 7.76
C SER A 50 8.36 -12.72 6.52
N SER A 51 9.17 -13.79 6.47
CA SER A 51 9.19 -14.74 5.36
C SER A 51 9.32 -16.17 5.88
N LYS A 52 8.44 -17.06 5.41
CA LYS A 52 8.51 -18.48 5.75
C LYS A 52 9.85 -19.11 5.34
N HIS A 53 10.45 -18.65 4.24
CA HIS A 53 11.72 -19.15 3.73
C HIS A 53 12.91 -18.79 4.63
N LEU A 54 12.87 -17.64 5.31
CA LEU A 54 13.93 -17.24 6.25
C LEU A 54 13.96 -18.09 7.52
N ARG A 55 12.88 -18.81 7.81
CA ARG A 55 12.80 -19.74 8.95
C ARG A 55 13.44 -21.09 8.66
N VAL A 56 13.63 -21.43 7.39
CA VAL A 56 14.10 -22.75 6.94
C VAL A 56 15.52 -22.69 6.40
N ILE A 57 15.94 -21.53 5.88
CA ILE A 57 17.30 -21.34 5.37
C ILE A 57 18.33 -21.50 6.51
N ASP A 58 19.51 -22.02 6.16
CA ASP A 58 20.58 -22.20 7.13
C ASP A 58 21.00 -20.87 7.79
N HIS A 59 21.12 -20.90 9.11
CA HIS A 59 21.41 -19.71 9.91
C HIS A 59 22.80 -19.13 9.59
N SER A 60 23.78 -19.97 9.25
CA SER A 60 25.12 -19.49 8.89
C SER A 60 25.08 -18.73 7.56
N GLN A 61 24.31 -19.23 6.59
CA GLN A 61 24.07 -18.56 5.32
C GLN A 61 23.44 -17.17 5.50
N ILE A 62 22.43 -17.03 6.38
CA ILE A 62 21.83 -15.72 6.68
C ILE A 62 22.91 -14.74 7.17
N ILE A 63 23.70 -15.16 8.15
CA ILE A 63 24.73 -14.32 8.76
C ILE A 63 25.79 -13.89 7.75
N ASP A 64 26.21 -14.80 6.87
CA ASP A 64 27.23 -14.50 5.87
C ASP A 64 26.71 -13.53 4.79
N ILE A 65 25.44 -13.66 4.38
CA ILE A 65 24.82 -12.68 3.49
C ILE A 65 24.67 -11.31 4.17
N VAL A 66 24.27 -11.25 5.44
CA VAL A 66 24.20 -9.98 6.19
C VAL A 66 25.57 -9.32 6.27
N ARG A 67 26.61 -10.06 6.67
CA ARG A 67 27.98 -9.55 6.71
C ARG A 67 28.43 -9.05 5.35
N TYR A 68 28.14 -9.81 4.30
CA TYR A 68 28.46 -9.42 2.93
C TYR A 68 27.79 -8.09 2.53
N LEU A 69 26.51 -7.90 2.85
CA LEU A 69 25.76 -6.67 2.58
C LEU A 69 26.35 -5.48 3.38
N LEU A 70 26.68 -5.68 4.66
CA LEU A 70 27.29 -4.65 5.50
C LEU A 70 28.68 -4.24 5.01
N ILE A 71 29.52 -5.20 4.58
CA ILE A 71 30.83 -4.94 3.95
C ILE A 71 30.66 -4.09 2.68
N ARG A 72 29.58 -4.32 1.93
CA ARG A 72 29.20 -3.51 0.75
C ARG A 72 28.52 -2.19 1.10
N ARG A 73 28.55 -1.78 2.37
CA ARG A 73 27.97 -0.53 2.89
C ARG A 73 26.46 -0.42 2.65
N VAL A 74 25.74 -1.53 2.61
CA VAL A 74 24.27 -1.51 2.68
C VAL A 74 23.87 -1.22 4.13
N PRO A 75 23.09 -0.16 4.40
CA PRO A 75 22.68 0.16 5.75
C PRO A 75 21.80 -0.94 6.38
N PRO A 76 21.93 -1.22 7.70
CA PRO A 76 21.12 -2.22 8.39
C PRO A 76 19.61 -2.06 8.18
N GLU A 77 19.10 -0.83 8.22
CA GLU A 77 17.70 -0.50 7.99
C GLU A 77 17.24 -0.92 6.58
N CYS A 78 18.08 -0.76 5.56
CA CYS A 78 17.78 -1.21 4.21
C CYS A 78 17.73 -2.75 4.11
N ILE A 79 18.56 -3.47 4.88
CA ILE A 79 18.51 -4.94 4.96
C ILE A 79 17.20 -5.37 5.63
N MET A 80 16.83 -4.72 6.73
CA MET A 80 15.59 -4.99 7.48
C MET A 80 14.34 -4.74 6.63
N GLU A 81 14.32 -3.66 5.83
CA GLU A 81 13.25 -3.34 4.89
C GLU A 81 13.18 -4.32 3.69
N ASN A 82 14.24 -5.08 3.43
CA ASN A 82 14.36 -5.99 2.29
C ASN A 82 14.81 -7.42 2.69
N PRO A 83 14.01 -8.17 3.49
CA PRO A 83 14.40 -9.49 3.99
C PRO A 83 14.70 -10.53 2.90
N TRP A 84 14.10 -10.36 1.72
CA TRP A 84 14.32 -11.21 0.55
C TRP A 84 15.77 -11.20 0.03
N LEU A 85 16.58 -10.19 0.41
CA LEU A 85 18.01 -10.16 0.08
C LEU A 85 18.77 -11.35 0.66
N LEU A 86 18.35 -11.83 1.84
CA LEU A 86 19.00 -12.94 2.55
C LEU A 86 18.78 -14.29 1.87
N LEU A 87 17.81 -14.37 0.95
CA LEU A 87 17.51 -15.57 0.16
C LEU A 87 18.37 -15.65 -1.11
N GLN A 88 19.21 -14.64 -1.38
CA GLN A 88 20.05 -14.59 -2.58
C GLN A 88 21.40 -15.26 -2.32
N GLN A 89 21.95 -15.93 -3.34
CA GLN A 89 23.29 -16.48 -3.29
C GLN A 89 24.33 -15.35 -3.41
N GLN A 90 25.42 -15.43 -2.65
CA GLN A 90 26.40 -14.35 -2.54
C GLN A 90 27.03 -13.97 -3.90
N TYR A 91 27.35 -14.94 -4.77
CA TYR A 91 27.91 -14.66 -6.09
C TYR A 91 26.91 -13.93 -7.00
N ILE A 92 25.61 -14.22 -6.88
CA ILE A 92 24.55 -13.51 -7.60
C ILE A 92 24.51 -12.05 -7.15
N LEU A 93 24.50 -11.81 -5.82
CA LEU A 93 24.54 -10.46 -5.26
C LEU A 93 25.76 -9.69 -5.75
N ARG A 94 26.95 -10.32 -5.79
CA ARG A 94 28.18 -9.72 -6.32
C ARG A 94 27.99 -9.20 -7.74
N GLY A 95 27.47 -10.02 -8.65
CA GLY A 95 27.17 -9.59 -10.02
C GLY A 95 26.16 -8.44 -10.07
N LYS A 96 25.11 -8.49 -9.25
CA LYS A 96 24.10 -7.42 -9.20
C LYS A 96 24.67 -6.10 -8.68
N PHE A 97 25.54 -6.11 -7.67
CA PHE A 97 26.20 -4.89 -7.19
C PHE A 97 27.08 -4.22 -8.25
N LEU A 98 27.78 -5.01 -9.08
CA LEU A 98 28.54 -4.46 -10.22
C LEU A 98 27.59 -3.70 -11.17
N SER A 99 26.44 -4.27 -11.49
CA SER A 99 25.41 -3.60 -12.30
C SER A 99 24.88 -2.33 -11.64
N LEU A 100 24.64 -2.33 -10.32
CA LEU A 100 24.20 -1.12 -9.61
C LEU A 100 25.24 -0.02 -9.66
N HIS A 101 26.52 -0.34 -9.42
CA HIS A 101 27.61 0.64 -9.48
C HIS A 101 27.80 1.22 -10.89
N ALA A 102 27.63 0.40 -11.93
CA ALA A 102 27.71 0.85 -13.32
C ALA A 102 26.68 1.96 -13.63
N MET A 103 25.51 1.94 -12.96
CA MET A 103 24.48 2.97 -13.10
C MET A 103 24.77 4.26 -12.30
N LYS A 104 25.94 4.37 -11.64
CA LYS A 104 26.43 5.56 -10.91
C LYS A 104 25.37 6.19 -9.97
N PRO A 105 24.84 5.45 -8.98
CA PRO A 105 23.88 6.00 -8.02
C PRO A 105 24.50 7.15 -7.20
N ARG A 106 23.69 8.12 -6.76
CA ARG A 106 24.08 9.16 -5.79
C ARG A 106 24.46 8.49 -4.46
N GLU A 107 23.60 7.61 -3.97
CA GLU A 107 23.85 6.76 -2.81
C GLU A 107 23.49 5.30 -3.12
N LEU A 108 24.33 4.35 -2.72
CA LEU A 108 24.08 2.93 -3.00
C LEU A 108 22.75 2.43 -2.39
N LYS A 109 22.38 2.97 -1.22
CA LYS A 109 21.14 2.63 -0.49
C LYS A 109 19.89 2.83 -1.35
N ASP A 110 19.90 3.84 -2.23
CA ASP A 110 18.78 4.17 -3.12
C ASP A 110 18.48 3.02 -4.08
N PHE A 111 19.50 2.25 -4.48
CA PHE A 111 19.39 1.23 -5.51
C PHE A 111 19.28 -0.18 -4.92
N VAL A 112 19.40 -0.35 -3.60
CA VAL A 112 19.25 -1.65 -2.92
C VAL A 112 17.97 -2.39 -3.33
N PRO A 113 16.79 -1.72 -3.45
CA PRO A 113 15.57 -2.42 -3.89
C PRO A 113 15.67 -3.00 -5.31
N LEU A 114 16.52 -2.45 -6.18
CA LEU A 114 16.75 -2.97 -7.53
C LEU A 114 17.50 -4.31 -7.54
N LEU A 115 18.13 -4.72 -6.42
CA LEU A 115 18.73 -6.05 -6.29
C LEU A 115 17.70 -7.18 -6.40
N ARG A 116 16.39 -6.87 -6.35
CA ARG A 116 15.30 -7.83 -6.61
C ARG A 116 15.27 -8.29 -8.07
N ILE A 117 15.71 -7.43 -8.98
CA ILE A 117 15.71 -7.69 -10.42
C ILE A 117 16.73 -8.80 -10.75
N SER A 118 16.43 -9.65 -11.73
CA SER A 118 17.36 -10.69 -12.16
C SER A 118 18.66 -10.11 -12.76
N PRO A 119 19.80 -10.80 -12.66
CA PRO A 119 21.07 -10.29 -13.20
C PRO A 119 21.00 -9.91 -14.69
N LEU A 120 20.32 -10.75 -15.49
CA LEU A 120 20.12 -10.50 -16.92
C LEU A 120 19.34 -9.21 -17.19
N SER A 121 18.28 -8.96 -16.42
CA SER A 121 17.45 -7.77 -16.59
C SER A 121 18.15 -6.51 -16.07
N LEU A 122 18.92 -6.61 -14.97
CA LEU A 122 19.79 -5.51 -14.53
C LEU A 122 20.82 -5.15 -15.60
N GLY A 123 21.46 -6.13 -16.25
CA GLY A 123 22.38 -5.86 -17.37
C GLY A 123 21.71 -5.12 -18.54
N LYS A 124 20.45 -5.44 -18.85
CA LYS A 124 19.66 -4.69 -19.84
C LYS A 124 19.37 -3.26 -19.40
N ILE A 125 19.05 -3.04 -18.12
CA ILE A 125 18.82 -1.70 -17.55
C ILE A 125 20.11 -0.87 -17.58
N VAL A 126 21.26 -1.45 -17.23
CA VAL A 126 22.57 -0.78 -17.29
C VAL A 126 22.85 -0.30 -18.72
N ARG A 127 22.68 -1.17 -19.73
CA ARG A 127 22.86 -0.76 -21.14
C ARG A 127 21.92 0.37 -21.54
N LYS A 128 20.67 0.31 -21.08
CA LYS A 128 19.68 1.36 -21.34
C LYS A 128 20.11 2.68 -20.71
N TYR A 129 20.56 2.66 -19.45
CA TYR A 129 21.09 3.81 -18.73
C TYR A 129 22.27 4.46 -19.48
N GLU A 130 23.27 3.68 -19.90
CA GLU A 130 24.45 4.21 -20.61
C GLU A 130 24.08 4.99 -21.88
N VAL A 131 23.04 4.58 -22.58
CA VAL A 131 22.58 5.26 -23.81
C VAL A 131 21.85 6.59 -23.53
N GLU A 132 21.16 6.72 -22.39
CA GLU A 132 20.22 7.82 -22.18
C GLU A 132 20.56 8.77 -21.02
N HIS A 133 21.49 8.40 -20.14
CA HIS A 133 21.77 9.15 -18.91
C HIS A 133 22.12 10.62 -19.15
N MET A 134 22.76 10.96 -20.27
CA MET A 134 23.10 12.34 -20.61
C MET A 134 21.88 13.20 -21.00
N ARG A 135 20.76 12.58 -21.39
CA ARG A 135 19.55 13.27 -21.85
C ARG A 135 18.48 13.38 -20.76
N ILE A 136 18.64 12.65 -19.65
CA ILE A 136 17.66 12.60 -18.57
C ILE A 136 18.08 13.59 -17.48
N PRO A 137 17.20 14.51 -17.05
CA PRO A 137 17.48 15.37 -15.90
C PRO A 137 17.77 14.54 -14.64
N GLY A 138 18.81 14.90 -13.89
CA GLY A 138 19.30 14.08 -12.78
C GLY A 138 20.02 12.80 -13.20
N ARG A 139 20.30 12.63 -14.50
CA ARG A 139 21.05 11.54 -15.18
C ARG A 139 20.46 10.15 -15.08
N HIS A 140 19.39 9.94 -14.30
CA HIS A 140 18.80 8.62 -14.09
C HIS A 140 17.30 8.72 -13.88
N ARG A 141 16.51 7.83 -14.52
CA ARG A 141 15.04 7.84 -14.42
C ARG A 141 14.51 7.75 -13.00
N LEU A 142 15.17 6.97 -12.14
CA LEU A 142 14.83 6.84 -10.72
C LEU A 142 14.94 8.19 -10.00
N TYR A 143 16.06 8.91 -10.14
CA TYR A 143 16.22 10.23 -9.53
C TYR A 143 15.30 11.26 -10.17
N TYR A 144 15.10 11.18 -11.49
CA TYR A 144 14.12 12.01 -12.18
C TYR A 144 12.71 11.88 -11.58
N LEU A 145 12.24 10.65 -11.37
CA LEU A 145 10.94 10.38 -10.74
C LEU A 145 10.93 10.82 -9.26
N SER A 146 12.00 10.55 -8.52
CA SER A 146 12.14 10.94 -7.12
C SER A 146 12.03 12.46 -6.94
N ASP A 147 12.81 13.21 -7.72
CA ASP A 147 12.87 14.67 -7.69
C ASP A 147 11.50 15.27 -8.12
N ARG A 148 10.86 14.72 -9.17
CA ARG A 148 9.55 15.19 -9.67
C ARG A 148 8.37 14.89 -8.76
N LEU A 149 8.45 13.82 -7.98
CA LEU A 149 7.38 13.36 -7.09
C LEU A 149 7.60 13.75 -5.63
N ALA A 150 8.76 14.33 -5.29
CA ALA A 150 9.21 14.57 -3.92
C ALA A 150 9.11 13.30 -3.05
N VAL A 151 9.49 12.15 -3.60
CA VAL A 151 9.49 10.85 -2.91
C VAL A 151 10.92 10.33 -2.83
N GLU A 152 11.31 9.76 -1.69
CA GLU A 152 12.65 9.23 -1.49
C GLU A 152 13.08 8.24 -2.60
N PRO A 153 14.32 8.33 -3.12
CA PRO A 153 14.81 7.47 -4.20
C PRO A 153 14.64 5.97 -3.91
N LYS A 154 14.88 5.53 -2.67
CA LYS A 154 14.71 4.12 -2.25
C LYS A 154 13.26 3.63 -2.43
N ILE A 155 12.27 4.49 -2.21
CA ILE A 155 10.86 4.15 -2.37
C ILE A 155 10.54 4.04 -3.87
N VAL A 156 11.01 4.97 -4.69
CA VAL A 156 10.86 4.89 -6.16
C VAL A 156 11.48 3.59 -6.69
N ALA A 157 12.71 3.29 -6.27
CA ALA A 157 13.42 2.07 -6.65
C ALA A 157 12.63 0.80 -6.34
N LYS A 158 11.97 0.76 -5.16
CA LYS A 158 11.12 -0.36 -4.76
C LYS A 158 10.00 -0.62 -5.78
N TYR A 159 9.32 0.42 -6.25
CA TYR A 159 8.26 0.29 -7.26
C TYR A 159 8.81 -0.04 -8.66
N LEU A 160 9.93 0.57 -9.05
CA LEU A 160 10.58 0.26 -10.33
C LEU A 160 11.13 -1.18 -10.39
N SER A 161 11.53 -1.76 -9.25
CA SER A 161 12.04 -3.13 -9.18
C SER A 161 11.02 -4.17 -9.63
N THR A 162 9.73 -3.89 -9.44
CA THR A 162 8.60 -4.73 -9.85
C THR A 162 8.01 -4.30 -11.19
N HIS A 163 8.24 -3.06 -11.63
CA HIS A 163 7.72 -2.48 -12.88
C HIS A 163 8.85 -2.09 -13.84
N GLN A 164 9.67 -3.07 -14.22
CA GLN A 164 10.90 -2.82 -14.99
C GLN A 164 10.68 -2.15 -16.35
N PHE A 165 9.48 -2.24 -16.94
CA PHE A 165 9.17 -1.55 -18.20
C PHE A 165 9.38 -0.04 -18.13
N MET A 166 9.30 0.56 -16.93
CA MET A 166 9.58 1.98 -16.71
C MET A 166 11.00 2.39 -17.10
N PHE A 167 11.96 1.46 -17.11
CA PHE A 167 13.32 1.72 -17.60
C PHE A 167 13.39 1.77 -19.14
N TYR A 168 12.39 1.23 -19.84
CA TYR A 168 12.46 1.02 -21.29
C TYR A 168 11.49 1.89 -22.10
N ILE A 169 10.40 2.39 -21.50
CA ILE A 169 9.49 3.33 -22.19
C ILE A 169 10.24 4.54 -22.73
N ASN A 170 9.73 5.18 -23.78
CA ASN A 170 10.33 6.42 -24.27
C ASN A 170 10.33 7.46 -23.14
N PHE A 171 11.46 8.15 -22.95
CA PHE A 171 11.59 9.15 -21.91
C PHE A 171 10.67 10.35 -22.15
N SER A 172 10.40 10.75 -23.40
CA SER A 172 9.44 11.82 -23.70
C SER A 172 8.04 11.45 -23.21
N THR A 173 7.57 10.25 -23.56
CA THR A 173 6.29 9.70 -23.10
C THR A 173 6.22 9.60 -21.57
N LEU A 174 7.29 9.14 -20.91
CA LEU A 174 7.38 9.11 -19.45
C LEU A 174 7.21 10.53 -18.88
N ASN A 175 7.96 11.49 -19.42
CA ASN A 175 7.92 12.87 -18.97
C ASN A 175 6.55 13.51 -19.16
N GLU A 176 5.93 13.34 -20.33
CA GLU A 176 4.61 13.87 -20.64
C GLU A 176 3.55 13.33 -19.68
N ILE A 177 3.46 12.00 -19.52
CA ILE A 177 2.49 11.36 -18.63
C ILE A 177 2.71 11.79 -17.17
N LEU A 178 3.96 11.84 -16.71
CA LEU A 178 4.28 12.31 -15.36
C LEU A 178 3.86 13.77 -15.15
N SER A 179 4.10 14.62 -16.15
CA SER A 179 3.74 16.03 -16.11
C SER A 179 2.23 16.23 -16.11
N LEU A 180 1.48 15.43 -16.87
CA LEU A 180 0.03 15.39 -16.79
C LEU A 180 -0.41 14.99 -15.37
N MET A 181 0.05 13.87 -14.84
CA MET A 181 -0.37 13.41 -13.50
C MET A 181 -0.09 14.44 -12.41
N VAL A 182 1.07 15.10 -12.44
CA VAL A 182 1.39 16.19 -11.50
C VAL A 182 0.47 17.39 -11.70
N ARG A 183 0.22 17.81 -12.95
CA ARG A 183 -0.67 18.93 -13.29
C ARG A 183 -2.11 18.71 -12.82
N TYR A 184 -2.62 17.49 -12.92
CA TYR A 184 -3.96 17.12 -12.42
C TYR A 184 -3.96 16.70 -10.95
N ASN A 185 -2.92 17.04 -10.19
CA ASN A 185 -2.82 16.81 -8.75
C ASN A 185 -3.02 15.33 -8.34
N VAL A 186 -2.58 14.39 -9.17
CA VAL A 186 -2.56 12.97 -8.80
C VAL A 186 -1.49 12.77 -7.73
N ALA A 187 -1.89 12.25 -6.57
CA ALA A 187 -0.97 12.13 -5.44
C ALA A 187 0.28 11.30 -5.81
N PRO A 188 1.51 11.75 -5.45
CA PRO A 188 2.76 11.09 -5.85
C PRO A 188 2.83 9.60 -5.54
N MET A 189 2.36 9.21 -4.34
CA MET A 189 2.36 7.80 -3.94
C MET A 189 1.35 6.96 -4.72
N ASN A 190 0.26 7.56 -5.21
CA ASN A 190 -0.70 6.87 -6.07
C ASN A 190 -0.11 6.63 -7.45
N ILE A 191 0.65 7.58 -8.00
CA ILE A 191 1.41 7.42 -9.26
C ILE A 191 2.37 6.22 -9.15
N LEU A 192 3.18 6.16 -8.09
CA LEU A 192 4.16 5.07 -7.89
C LEU A 192 3.50 3.70 -7.68
N LYS A 193 2.35 3.66 -7.00
CA LYS A 193 1.59 2.42 -6.79
C LYS A 193 0.99 1.86 -8.08
N ASP A 194 0.84 2.68 -9.12
CA ASP A 194 0.18 2.30 -10.36
C ASP A 194 0.94 2.80 -11.60
N LEU A 195 2.18 2.33 -11.72
CA LEU A 195 3.06 2.68 -12.84
C LEU A 195 2.56 2.18 -14.20
N TRP A 196 1.59 1.25 -14.24
CA TRP A 196 1.00 0.77 -15.49
C TRP A 196 0.34 1.88 -16.30
N ALA A 197 -0.02 3.00 -15.67
CA ALA A 197 -0.59 4.16 -16.35
C ALA A 197 0.38 4.77 -17.38
N PHE A 198 1.70 4.58 -17.21
CA PHE A 198 2.73 5.01 -18.16
C PHE A 198 2.80 4.19 -19.45
N ARG A 199 1.97 3.13 -19.60
CA ARG A 199 1.85 2.38 -20.85
C ARG A 199 0.85 2.96 -21.83
N TYR A 200 0.06 3.94 -21.40
CA TYR A 200 -0.99 4.54 -22.21
C TYR A 200 -0.44 5.73 -23.00
N ASN A 201 -1.13 6.07 -24.08
CA ASN A 201 -0.79 7.25 -24.88
C ASN A 201 -1.04 8.53 -24.05
N PRO A 202 -0.09 9.48 -23.98
CA PRO A 202 -0.25 10.78 -23.32
C PRO A 202 -1.58 11.48 -23.64
N HIS A 203 -2.02 11.47 -24.89
CA HIS A 203 -3.28 12.11 -25.29
C HIS A 203 -4.50 11.45 -24.64
N SER A 204 -4.51 10.11 -24.53
CA SER A 204 -5.57 9.37 -23.85
C SER A 204 -5.54 9.62 -22.33
N VAL A 205 -4.34 9.73 -21.75
CA VAL A 205 -4.17 10.07 -20.33
C VAL A 205 -4.74 11.47 -20.04
N GLU A 206 -4.35 12.46 -20.85
CA GLU A 206 -4.82 13.85 -20.72
C GLU A 206 -6.34 13.93 -20.84
N PHE A 207 -6.92 13.35 -21.90
CA PHE A 207 -8.37 13.31 -22.11
C PHE A 207 -9.12 12.77 -20.89
N ARG A 208 -8.65 11.67 -20.29
CA ARG A 208 -9.36 11.05 -19.15
C ARG A 208 -9.19 11.83 -17.86
N LEU A 209 -8.02 12.46 -17.65
CA LEU A 209 -7.80 13.35 -16.52
C LEU A 209 -8.60 14.65 -16.65
N ASP A 210 -8.77 15.16 -17.88
CA ASP A 210 -9.64 16.29 -18.16
C ASP A 210 -11.09 16.00 -17.81
N ARG A 211 -11.59 14.83 -18.19
CA ARG A 211 -12.94 14.41 -17.80
C ARG A 211 -13.10 14.29 -16.28
N ALA A 212 -12.09 13.76 -15.59
CA ALA A 212 -12.10 13.72 -14.13
C ALA A 212 -12.13 15.12 -13.51
N ARG A 213 -11.38 16.06 -14.06
CA ARG A 213 -11.38 17.47 -13.63
C ARG A 213 -12.71 18.16 -13.93
N GLN A 214 -13.35 17.89 -15.06
CA GLN A 214 -14.67 18.45 -15.42
C GLN A 214 -15.78 17.93 -14.50
N ALA A 215 -15.70 16.67 -14.07
CA ALA A 215 -16.53 16.13 -12.99
C ALA A 215 -16.08 16.60 -11.58
N GLU A 216 -15.09 17.50 -11.53
CA GLU A 216 -14.43 18.06 -10.35
C GLU A 216 -14.12 16.99 -9.29
N VAL A 217 -13.55 15.88 -9.75
CA VAL A 217 -12.98 14.84 -8.88
C VAL A 217 -11.81 15.43 -8.12
N GLU A 218 -11.96 15.57 -6.79
CA GLU A 218 -10.97 16.20 -5.91
C GLU A 218 -9.61 15.49 -5.94
N LYS A 219 -9.63 14.15 -6.00
CA LYS A 219 -8.43 13.30 -5.92
C LYS A 219 -8.39 12.31 -7.09
N PRO A 220 -7.91 12.75 -8.28
CA PRO A 220 -7.79 11.86 -9.43
C PRO A 220 -6.78 10.74 -9.15
N MET A 221 -7.03 9.57 -9.73
CA MET A 221 -6.27 8.34 -9.46
C MET A 221 -5.77 7.72 -10.75
N PRO A 222 -4.57 7.10 -10.80
CA PRO A 222 -4.04 6.53 -12.04
C PRO A 222 -4.92 5.41 -12.64
N TRP A 223 -5.71 4.69 -11.85
CA TRP A 223 -6.63 3.68 -12.40
C TRP A 223 -7.65 4.30 -13.37
N MET A 224 -8.00 5.58 -13.20
CA MET A 224 -8.96 6.30 -14.04
C MET A 224 -8.48 6.38 -15.50
N VAL A 225 -7.17 6.45 -15.71
CA VAL A 225 -6.61 6.52 -17.07
C VAL A 225 -6.52 5.15 -17.73
N ARG A 226 -6.60 4.06 -16.95
CA ARG A 226 -6.45 2.68 -17.43
C ARG A 226 -7.74 1.89 -17.55
N CYS A 227 -8.75 2.21 -16.75
CA CYS A 227 -9.97 1.42 -16.66
C CYS A 227 -10.77 1.43 -17.97
N PRO A 228 -11.67 0.48 -18.23
CA PRO A 228 -12.63 0.58 -19.33
C PRO A 228 -13.47 1.87 -19.26
N ALA A 229 -13.90 2.40 -20.42
CA ALA A 229 -14.68 3.63 -20.49
C ALA A 229 -15.95 3.60 -19.61
N PRO A 230 -16.77 2.52 -19.60
CA PRO A 230 -17.97 2.49 -18.75
C PRO A 230 -17.69 2.60 -17.25
N ILE A 231 -16.53 2.11 -16.80
CA ILE A 231 -16.12 2.21 -15.39
C ILE A 231 -15.75 3.65 -15.05
N LEU A 232 -15.06 4.34 -15.95
CA LEU A 232 -14.77 5.77 -15.78
C LEU A 232 -16.07 6.57 -15.74
N GLU A 233 -16.94 6.41 -16.73
CA GLU A 233 -18.23 7.14 -16.80
C GLU A 233 -19.03 6.99 -15.52
N LYS A 234 -19.19 5.75 -15.05
CA LYS A 234 -19.92 5.49 -13.80
C LYS A 234 -19.26 6.19 -12.61
N SER A 235 -17.93 6.20 -12.52
CA SER A 235 -17.24 6.87 -11.42
C SER A 235 -17.38 8.39 -11.49
N LEU A 236 -17.35 8.98 -12.68
CA LEU A 236 -17.52 10.41 -12.88
C LEU A 236 -18.96 10.83 -12.56
N GLN A 237 -19.93 10.04 -13.03
CA GLN A 237 -21.35 10.24 -12.72
C GLN A 237 -21.60 10.24 -11.22
N ILE A 238 -21.04 9.27 -10.48
CA ILE A 238 -21.14 9.22 -9.02
C ILE A 238 -20.52 10.47 -8.37
N ALA A 239 -19.41 10.99 -8.89
CA ALA A 239 -18.80 12.20 -8.36
C ALA A 239 -19.71 13.43 -8.55
N VAL A 240 -20.28 13.58 -9.75
CA VAL A 240 -21.21 14.66 -10.09
C VAL A 240 -22.49 14.57 -9.23
N GLU A 241 -23.08 13.38 -9.12
CA GLU A 241 -24.27 13.14 -8.30
C GLU A 241 -24.00 13.45 -6.83
N ASN A 242 -22.89 12.96 -6.27
CA ASN A 242 -22.55 13.23 -4.87
C ASN A 242 -22.40 14.73 -4.61
N ARG A 243 -21.81 15.49 -5.53
CA ARG A 243 -21.71 16.95 -5.40
C ARG A 243 -23.07 17.63 -5.50
N ALA A 244 -23.88 17.25 -6.49
CA ALA A 244 -25.24 17.79 -6.63
C ALA A 244 -26.08 17.55 -5.36
N LEU A 245 -25.88 16.42 -4.67
CA LEU A 245 -26.56 16.11 -3.42
C LEU A 245 -26.03 16.87 -2.21
N LEU A 246 -24.72 17.14 -2.17
CA LEU A 246 -24.10 17.94 -1.11
C LEU A 246 -24.55 19.41 -1.17
N GLY A 247 -24.86 19.92 -2.37
CA GLY A 247 -25.36 21.28 -2.56
C GLY A 247 -24.30 22.32 -2.20
N SER A 248 -24.61 23.17 -1.21
CA SER A 248 -23.66 24.17 -0.68
C SER A 248 -22.66 23.59 0.33
N ASN A 249 -22.81 22.32 0.72
CA ASN A 249 -21.91 21.68 1.67
C ASN A 249 -20.68 21.10 0.95
N ASP A 250 -19.51 21.19 1.57
CA ASP A 250 -18.29 20.56 1.06
C ASP A 250 -18.18 19.10 1.52
N THR A 251 -18.81 18.77 2.66
CA THR A 251 -18.64 17.44 3.28
C THR A 251 -19.96 16.79 3.72
N THR A 252 -19.94 15.46 3.85
CA THR A 252 -21.03 14.71 4.48
C THR A 252 -21.33 15.18 5.90
N LEU A 253 -20.30 15.65 6.61
CA LEU A 253 -20.47 16.15 7.97
C LEU A 253 -21.34 17.41 7.99
N GLU A 254 -21.02 18.38 7.13
CA GLU A 254 -21.79 19.62 6.98
C GLU A 254 -23.20 19.34 6.50
N TYR A 255 -23.35 18.45 5.50
CA TYR A 255 -24.65 18.00 5.02
C TYR A 255 -25.53 17.43 6.15
N LEU A 256 -24.97 16.55 6.98
CA LEU A 256 -25.69 15.99 8.13
C LEU A 256 -26.00 17.04 9.18
N SER A 257 -25.07 17.98 9.43
CA SER A 257 -25.24 19.09 10.36
C SER A 257 -26.45 19.94 9.98
N GLU A 258 -26.51 20.36 8.71
CA GLU A 258 -27.61 21.16 8.17
C GLU A 258 -28.92 20.37 8.20
N ARG A 259 -28.93 19.14 7.67
CA ARG A 259 -30.14 18.33 7.54
C ARG A 259 -30.75 17.91 8.88
N LEU A 260 -29.94 17.71 9.92
CA LEU A 260 -30.40 17.32 11.26
C LEU A 260 -30.54 18.52 12.21
N GLY A 261 -30.19 19.73 11.78
CA GLY A 261 -30.33 20.95 12.58
C GLY A 261 -29.35 21.06 13.76
N TYR A 262 -28.17 20.45 13.65
CA TYR A 262 -27.10 20.56 14.66
C TYR A 262 -26.00 21.49 14.15
N ASP A 263 -25.29 22.14 15.08
CA ASP A 263 -24.05 22.83 14.75
C ASP A 263 -22.93 21.82 14.40
N LEU A 264 -21.91 22.32 13.69
CA LEU A 264 -20.85 21.48 13.14
C LEU A 264 -20.02 20.79 14.22
N GLU A 265 -19.82 21.42 15.39
CA GLU A 265 -19.05 20.82 16.49
C GLU A 265 -19.81 19.67 17.13
N THR A 266 -21.12 19.85 17.37
CA THR A 266 -22.00 18.80 17.87
C THR A 266 -22.08 17.63 16.89
N MET A 267 -22.26 17.89 15.60
CA MET A 267 -22.30 16.84 14.58
C MET A 267 -20.95 16.12 14.46
N LYS A 268 -19.83 16.84 14.60
CA LYS A 268 -18.49 16.24 14.66
C LYS A 268 -18.34 15.33 15.87
N TYR A 269 -18.86 15.71 17.02
CA TYR A 269 -18.88 14.86 18.21
C TYR A 269 -19.70 13.58 17.98
N ILE A 270 -20.93 13.70 17.46
CA ILE A 270 -21.81 12.55 17.14
C ILE A 270 -21.12 11.59 16.17
N THR A 271 -20.59 12.10 15.06
CA THR A 271 -19.93 11.29 14.03
C THR A 271 -18.58 10.74 14.48
N SER A 272 -17.89 11.35 15.45
CA SER A 272 -16.67 10.78 16.05
C SER A 272 -16.92 9.44 16.75
N LYS A 273 -18.12 9.24 17.32
CA LYS A 273 -18.56 7.97 17.92
C LYS A 273 -18.96 6.94 16.86
N HIS A 274 -19.37 7.40 15.67
CA HIS A 274 -19.81 6.56 14.56
C HIS A 274 -19.17 6.96 13.22
N PRO A 275 -17.82 6.84 13.07
CA PRO A 275 -17.09 7.36 11.91
C PRO A 275 -17.40 6.62 10.60
N ALA A 276 -18.11 5.49 10.67
CA ALA A 276 -18.56 4.74 9.50
C ALA A 276 -19.56 5.53 8.64
N VAL A 277 -20.37 6.39 9.26
CA VAL A 277 -21.40 7.18 8.57
C VAL A 277 -20.79 8.09 7.51
N LEU A 278 -19.65 8.71 7.83
CA LEU A 278 -18.93 9.60 6.90
C LEU A 278 -18.33 8.88 5.68
N ARG A 279 -18.29 7.54 5.69
CA ARG A 279 -17.79 6.73 4.56
C ARG A 279 -18.91 6.19 3.67
N VAL A 280 -20.18 6.38 4.05
CA VAL A 280 -21.32 5.96 3.25
C VAL A 280 -21.47 6.90 2.05
N ARG A 281 -21.90 6.37 0.90
CA ARG A 281 -22.17 7.18 -0.29
C ARG A 281 -23.26 8.21 -0.02
N MET A 282 -23.09 9.43 -0.51
CA MET A 282 -24.03 10.52 -0.27
C MET A 282 -25.45 10.21 -0.73
N THR A 283 -25.59 9.59 -1.91
CA THR A 283 -26.89 9.13 -2.44
C THR A 283 -27.65 8.29 -1.42
N LYS A 284 -26.98 7.29 -0.85
CA LYS A 284 -27.54 6.40 0.16
C LYS A 284 -27.83 7.13 1.48
N VAL A 285 -26.94 8.03 1.93
CA VAL A 285 -27.17 8.84 3.13
C VAL A 285 -28.46 9.66 2.96
N LYS A 286 -28.60 10.36 1.84
CA LYS A 286 -29.79 11.15 1.53
C LYS A 286 -31.04 10.30 1.46
N GLU A 287 -31.04 9.19 0.71
CA GLU A 287 -32.19 8.30 0.57
C GLU A 287 -32.71 7.80 1.93
N ILE A 288 -31.82 7.33 2.79
CA ILE A 288 -32.20 6.83 4.12
C ILE A 288 -32.66 7.98 5.02
N LEU A 289 -31.97 9.12 4.96
CA LEU A 289 -32.31 10.28 5.78
C LEU A 289 -33.68 10.86 5.41
N ASP A 290 -33.98 10.98 4.12
CA ASP A 290 -35.29 11.40 3.61
C ASP A 290 -36.38 10.42 4.04
N PHE A 291 -36.16 9.10 3.88
CA PHE A 291 -37.10 8.09 4.34
C PHE A 291 -37.36 8.19 5.86
N LEU A 292 -36.30 8.28 6.67
CA LEU A 292 -36.45 8.32 8.13
C LEU A 292 -37.19 9.57 8.61
N LEU A 293 -36.86 10.75 8.06
CA LEU A 293 -37.44 12.02 8.48
C LEU A 293 -38.85 12.25 7.91
N LEU A 294 -39.06 11.93 6.62
CA LEU A 294 -40.27 12.33 5.90
C LEU A 294 -41.32 11.23 5.86
N GLU A 295 -40.93 9.96 5.74
CA GLU A 295 -41.86 8.84 5.59
C GLU A 295 -42.08 8.07 6.89
N ALA A 296 -41.00 7.78 7.62
CA ALA A 296 -41.06 7.03 8.86
C ALA A 296 -41.33 7.90 10.10
N GLY A 297 -41.21 9.22 9.98
CA GLY A 297 -41.57 10.19 11.03
C GLY A 297 -40.59 10.25 12.22
N PHE A 298 -39.36 9.76 12.07
CA PHE A 298 -38.33 9.90 13.11
C PHE A 298 -37.90 11.36 13.22
N SER A 299 -37.64 11.81 14.46
CA SER A 299 -37.08 13.14 14.67
C SER A 299 -35.59 13.17 14.31
N ALA A 300 -35.08 14.36 14.00
CA ALA A 300 -33.64 14.54 13.81
C ALA A 300 -32.82 14.12 15.06
N HIS A 301 -33.41 14.23 16.25
CA HIS A 301 -32.80 13.77 17.49
C HIS A 301 -32.64 12.25 17.53
N ASP A 302 -33.67 11.49 17.14
CA ASP A 302 -33.62 10.02 17.14
C ASP A 302 -32.51 9.50 16.22
N ILE A 303 -32.38 10.11 15.05
CA ILE A 303 -31.35 9.76 14.06
C ILE A 303 -29.96 10.13 14.58
N ALA A 304 -29.81 11.29 15.22
CA ALA A 304 -28.55 11.77 15.78
C ALA A 304 -28.06 10.92 16.97
N GLN A 305 -28.96 10.32 17.75
CA GLN A 305 -28.61 9.39 18.82
C GLN A 305 -28.04 8.07 18.28
N VAL A 306 -28.56 7.60 17.14
CA VAL A 306 -28.13 6.32 16.53
C VAL A 306 -27.79 6.48 15.05
N PRO A 307 -26.77 7.28 14.70
CA PRO A 307 -26.48 7.64 13.31
C PRO A 307 -25.98 6.42 12.49
N ARG A 308 -25.63 5.32 13.17
CA ARG A 308 -25.31 4.03 12.53
C ARG A 308 -26.45 3.50 11.66
N ILE A 309 -27.70 3.93 11.87
CA ILE A 309 -28.83 3.57 11.00
C ILE A 309 -28.56 3.91 9.53
N LEU A 310 -27.85 5.02 9.26
CA LEU A 310 -27.48 5.50 7.92
C LEU A 310 -26.50 4.57 7.19
N CYS A 311 -25.90 3.59 7.89
CA CYS A 311 -25.00 2.61 7.28
C CYS A 311 -25.76 1.43 6.64
N HIS A 312 -27.00 1.15 7.03
CA HIS A 312 -27.81 0.05 6.47
C HIS A 312 -28.36 0.41 5.09
N SER A 313 -28.79 -0.55 4.25
CA SER A 313 -29.48 -0.19 3.00
C SER A 313 -30.88 0.34 3.31
N LEU A 314 -31.43 1.14 2.40
CA LEU A 314 -32.82 1.62 2.50
C LEU A 314 -33.79 0.43 2.61
N GLU A 315 -33.63 -0.58 1.75
CA GLU A 315 -34.43 -1.81 1.75
C GLU A 315 -34.40 -2.54 3.11
N THR A 316 -33.20 -2.75 3.68
CA THR A 316 -33.08 -3.37 5.02
C THR A 316 -33.73 -2.52 6.10
N THR A 317 -33.65 -1.19 5.98
CA THR A 317 -34.25 -0.26 6.95
C THR A 317 -35.78 -0.30 6.86
N GLN A 318 -36.33 -0.28 5.64
CA GLN A 318 -37.77 -0.40 5.38
C GLN A 318 -38.31 -1.74 5.87
N HIS A 319 -37.66 -2.86 5.51
CA HIS A 319 -38.09 -4.19 5.95
C HIS A 319 -38.18 -4.29 7.47
N ARG A 320 -37.12 -3.89 8.17
CA ARG A 320 -37.09 -3.93 9.64
C ARG A 320 -38.14 -3.03 10.27
N LEU A 321 -38.42 -1.87 9.68
CA LEU A 321 -39.46 -0.99 10.18
C LEU A 321 -40.86 -1.59 9.98
N THR A 322 -41.10 -2.26 8.85
CA THR A 322 -42.35 -2.99 8.61
C THR A 322 -42.52 -4.12 9.62
N GLU A 323 -41.48 -4.93 9.87
CA GLU A 323 -41.50 -5.96 10.91
C GLU A 323 -41.82 -5.38 12.29
N LEU A 324 -41.19 -4.26 12.66
CA LEU A 324 -41.47 -3.59 13.95
C LEU A 324 -42.92 -3.12 14.06
N LYS A 325 -43.49 -2.57 12.97
CA LYS A 325 -44.90 -2.16 12.92
C LYS A 325 -45.85 -3.36 13.08
N GLU A 326 -45.50 -4.53 12.54
CA GLU A 326 -46.29 -5.76 12.72
C GLU A 326 -46.32 -6.21 14.20
N TYR A 327 -45.27 -5.91 14.96
CA TYR A 327 -45.23 -6.14 16.41
C TYR A 327 -45.86 -5.02 17.26
N GLY A 328 -46.43 -3.99 16.64
CA GLY A 328 -47.10 -2.88 17.31
C GLY A 328 -46.15 -1.81 17.90
N CYS A 329 -44.92 -1.73 17.40
CA CYS A 329 -43.96 -0.68 17.76
C CYS A 329 -44.12 0.59 16.91
#